data_AF-A0A382XJN1-F1
#
_entry.id   AF-A0A382XJN1-F1
#
_cell.length_a   1.000
_cell.length_b   1.000
_cell.length_c   1.000
_cell.angle_alpha   90.00
_cell.angle_beta   90.00
_cell.angle_gamma   90.00
#
_symmetry.space_group_name_H-M   'P 1'
#
loop_
_entity.id
_entity.type
_entity.pdbx_description
1 polymer ?
#
loop_
_entity_poly.entity_id
_entity_poly.type
_entity_poly.pdbx_seq_one_letter_code
_entity_poly.pdbx_strand_id
1 'polypeptide(L)'
;TKEEISEILTEYSKKDLNRLVVLRGDLPSGMASSGDFPYAVDLIKFIKETQNDKFHIEVAAYPETHPEAPNPEADFKNFVNKVSVGADGAITQFFFEPEPFFNFVENCEKKNISIPVVPGVMPIHNAEALLRMAKNCGTKIPLWLKDGLKRHSNEEDLVKYGIDIVTNLCEKLLNFGVPGIHFYTINRDEPTNSIIKNLNLKFDA
;
A
#
# COMPACT_ATOMS: atom_id res chain seq x y z
N THR A 1 9.85 -11.50 -19.08
CA THR A 1 10.68 -12.66 -18.75
C THR A 1 11.79 -12.26 -17.79
N LYS A 2 12.64 -13.19 -17.34
CA LYS A 2 13.83 -12.87 -16.53
C LYS A 2 14.80 -11.92 -17.25
N GLU A 3 14.97 -12.09 -18.56
CA GLU A 3 15.82 -11.24 -19.39
C GLU A 3 15.29 -9.80 -19.41
N GLU A 4 14.01 -9.61 -19.72
CA GLU A 4 13.37 -8.28 -19.73
C GLU A 4 13.49 -7.57 -18.36
N ILE A 5 13.26 -8.30 -17.26
CA ILE A 5 13.43 -7.73 -15.91
C ILE A 5 14.90 -7.36 -15.65
N SER A 6 15.86 -8.17 -16.11
CA SER A 6 17.29 -7.87 -15.95
C SER A 6 17.71 -6.60 -16.69
N GLU A 7 17.17 -6.40 -17.89
CA GLU A 7 17.40 -5.19 -18.69
C GLU A 7 16.84 -3.96 -17.96
N ILE A 8 15.60 -4.04 -17.47
CA ILE A 8 14.96 -2.96 -16.68
C ILE A 8 15.78 -2.63 -15.44
N LEU A 9 16.20 -3.64 -14.66
CA LEU A 9 17.01 -3.42 -13.45
C LEU A 9 18.36 -2.78 -13.80
N THR A 10 18.98 -3.18 -14.91
CA THR A 10 20.22 -2.56 -15.40
C THR A 10 20.00 -1.10 -15.76
N GLU A 11 18.90 -0.76 -16.42
CA GLU A 11 18.54 0.63 -16.74
C GLU A 11 18.27 1.46 -15.49
N TYR A 12 17.54 0.92 -14.51
CA TYR A 12 17.29 1.58 -13.23
C TYR A 12 18.59 1.85 -12.48
N SER A 13 19.47 0.86 -12.39
CA SER A 13 20.78 1.02 -11.76
C SER A 13 21.64 2.08 -12.47
N LYS A 14 21.58 2.20 -13.81
CA LYS A 14 22.30 3.24 -14.56
C LYS A 14 21.76 4.65 -14.32
N LYS A 15 20.52 4.78 -13.86
CA LYS A 15 19.84 6.04 -13.55
C LYS A 15 19.86 6.36 -12.05
N ASP A 16 20.64 5.62 -11.26
CA ASP A 16 20.68 5.71 -9.79
C ASP A 16 19.31 5.52 -9.11
N LEU A 17 18.39 4.82 -9.78
CA LEU A 17 17.12 4.41 -9.19
C LEU A 17 17.36 3.15 -8.36
N ASN A 18 17.36 3.29 -7.04
CA ASN A 18 17.75 2.21 -6.11
C ASN A 18 16.62 1.80 -5.15
N ARG A 19 15.43 2.39 -5.26
CA ARG A 19 14.24 2.01 -4.48
C ARG A 19 13.19 1.41 -5.41
N LEU A 20 12.79 0.18 -5.12
CA LEU A 20 11.82 -0.57 -5.92
C LEU A 20 10.61 -0.93 -5.08
N VAL A 21 9.42 -0.76 -5.65
CA VAL A 21 8.19 -1.39 -5.13
C VAL A 21 7.96 -2.65 -5.95
N VAL A 22 8.18 -3.82 -5.34
CA VAL A 22 8.11 -5.12 -6.01
C VAL A 22 6.73 -5.75 -5.82
N LEU A 23 6.02 -5.94 -6.93
CA LEU A 23 4.66 -6.46 -6.98
C LEU A 23 4.60 -7.66 -7.91
N ARG A 24 3.66 -8.59 -7.64
CA ARG A 24 3.28 -9.62 -8.62
C ARG A 24 2.61 -8.97 -9.84
N GLY A 25 1.81 -7.93 -9.58
CA GLY A 25 0.85 -7.37 -10.52
C GLY A 25 -0.52 -8.06 -10.43
N ASP A 26 -1.50 -7.39 -11.02
CA ASP A 26 -2.85 -7.92 -11.20
C ASP A 26 -2.87 -8.86 -12.41
N LEU A 27 -3.56 -9.99 -12.27
CA LEU A 27 -3.72 -10.92 -13.39
C LEU A 27 -4.66 -10.30 -14.44
N PRO A 28 -4.26 -10.19 -15.71
CA PRO A 28 -5.17 -9.77 -16.77
C PRO A 28 -6.36 -10.74 -16.85
N SER A 29 -7.56 -10.20 -17.01
CA SER A 29 -8.77 -11.02 -17.13
C SER A 29 -8.64 -12.02 -18.28
N GLY A 30 -8.61 -13.32 -17.96
CA GLY A 30 -8.64 -14.40 -18.95
C GLY A 30 -7.29 -14.95 -19.44
N MET A 31 -6.14 -14.53 -18.88
CA MET A 31 -4.84 -15.14 -19.21
C MET A 31 -4.25 -15.95 -18.05
N ALA A 32 -3.87 -17.20 -18.35
CA ALA A 32 -3.36 -18.18 -17.38
C ALA A 32 -1.82 -18.31 -17.38
N SER A 33 -1.10 -17.36 -17.97
CA SER A 33 0.36 -17.40 -18.00
C SER A 33 0.91 -16.63 -16.81
N SER A 34 1.14 -17.34 -15.71
CA SER A 34 2.13 -16.93 -14.74
C SER A 34 3.49 -17.10 -15.41
N GLY A 35 4.05 -16.01 -15.95
CA GLY A 35 5.38 -16.00 -16.56
C GLY A 35 6.47 -16.39 -15.55
N ASP A 36 7.71 -15.96 -15.77
CA ASP A 36 8.86 -16.39 -14.96
C ASP A 36 8.76 -16.07 -13.44
N PHE A 37 7.82 -15.20 -13.06
CA PHE A 37 7.57 -14.76 -11.68
C PHE A 37 6.08 -14.91 -11.32
N PRO A 38 5.61 -16.12 -10.96
CA PRO A 38 4.22 -16.36 -10.57
C PRO A 38 3.81 -15.57 -9.32
N TYR A 39 4.77 -15.29 -8.43
CA TYR A 39 4.55 -14.52 -7.22
C TYR A 39 5.60 -13.43 -7.03
N ALA A 40 5.25 -12.41 -6.24
CA ALA A 40 6.19 -11.34 -5.90
C ALA A 40 7.47 -11.87 -5.22
N VAL A 41 7.36 -12.94 -4.43
CA VAL A 41 8.50 -13.59 -3.76
C VAL A 41 9.55 -14.10 -4.75
N ASP A 42 9.14 -14.56 -5.94
CA ASP A 42 10.06 -15.05 -6.97
C ASP A 42 10.86 -13.91 -7.58
N LEU A 43 10.21 -12.75 -7.79
CA LEU A 43 10.86 -11.54 -8.29
C LEU A 43 11.82 -10.94 -7.25
N ILE A 44 11.46 -10.94 -5.96
CA ILE A 44 12.34 -10.45 -4.88
C ILE A 44 13.62 -11.29 -4.83
N LYS A 45 13.50 -12.63 -4.82
CA LYS A 45 14.65 -13.54 -4.82
C LYS A 45 15.56 -13.27 -6.02
N PHE A 46 14.97 -13.16 -7.21
CA PHE A 46 15.71 -12.89 -8.44
C PHE A 46 16.50 -11.57 -8.37
N ILE A 47 15.88 -10.50 -7.85
CA ILE A 47 16.56 -9.21 -7.68
C ILE A 47 17.72 -9.35 -6.68
N LYS A 48 17.48 -9.98 -5.52
CA LYS A 48 18.53 -10.16 -4.50
C LYS A 48 19.70 -11.02 -5.00
N GLU A 49 19.42 -12.08 -5.76
CA GLU A 49 20.44 -12.98 -6.34
C GLU A 49 21.27 -12.32 -7.45
N THR A 50 20.65 -11.46 -8.27
CA THR A 50 21.31 -10.92 -9.48
C THR A 50 21.90 -9.53 -9.32
N GLN A 51 21.42 -8.75 -8.34
CA GLN A 51 21.75 -7.33 -8.23
C GLN A 51 22.69 -7.00 -7.06
N ASN A 52 23.20 -7.99 -6.32
CA ASN A 52 24.14 -7.81 -5.20
C ASN A 52 23.69 -6.71 -4.20
N ASP A 53 22.44 -6.78 -3.74
CA ASP A 53 21.86 -5.83 -2.78
C ASP A 53 21.86 -4.34 -3.19
N LYS A 54 21.99 -4.03 -4.49
CA LYS A 54 21.92 -2.64 -5.00
C LYS A 54 20.59 -1.94 -4.77
N PHE A 55 19.50 -2.70 -4.60
CA PHE A 55 18.15 -2.17 -4.50
C PHE A 55 17.58 -2.36 -3.10
N HIS A 56 16.98 -1.28 -2.59
CA HIS A 56 16.05 -1.29 -1.47
C HIS A 56 14.67 -1.72 -1.98
N ILE A 57 14.12 -2.78 -1.42
CA ILE A 57 12.88 -3.42 -1.89
C ILE A 57 11.74 -3.17 -0.91
N GLU A 58 10.73 -2.46 -1.36
CA GLU A 58 9.44 -2.34 -0.67
C GLU A 58 8.42 -3.31 -1.27
N VAL A 59 7.58 -3.92 -0.42
CA VAL A 59 6.54 -4.86 -0.85
C VAL A 59 5.15 -4.43 -0.39
N ALA A 60 4.11 -4.86 -1.12
CA ALA A 60 2.74 -4.64 -0.68
C ALA A 60 2.39 -5.44 0.59
N ALA A 61 1.59 -4.86 1.48
CA ALA A 61 1.00 -5.52 2.64
C ALA A 61 -0.52 -5.26 2.69
N TYR A 62 -1.30 -6.19 3.26
CA TYR A 62 -2.76 -6.13 3.25
C TYR A 62 -3.32 -6.27 4.68
N PRO A 63 -3.55 -5.15 5.39
CA PRO A 63 -4.12 -5.17 6.74
C PRO A 63 -5.50 -5.85 6.81
N GLU A 64 -6.26 -5.82 5.71
CA GLU A 64 -7.60 -6.40 5.62
C GLU A 64 -7.67 -7.72 4.84
N THR A 65 -6.53 -8.39 4.63
CA THR A 65 -6.39 -9.62 3.81
C THR A 65 -6.53 -9.38 2.30
N HIS A 66 -5.58 -9.88 1.51
CA HIS A 66 -5.66 -9.86 0.05
C HIS A 66 -6.91 -10.60 -0.47
N PRO A 67 -7.64 -10.08 -1.47
CA PRO A 67 -8.90 -10.66 -1.94
C PRO A 67 -8.77 -12.07 -2.54
N GLU A 68 -7.62 -12.39 -3.12
CA GLU A 68 -7.31 -13.74 -3.63
C GLU A 68 -6.78 -14.71 -2.55
N ALA A 69 -6.53 -14.25 -1.33
CA ALA A 69 -6.03 -15.12 -0.27
C ALA A 69 -7.18 -15.94 0.33
N PRO A 70 -6.96 -17.24 0.66
CA PRO A 70 -8.01 -18.10 1.17
C PRO A 70 -8.46 -17.73 2.59
N ASN A 71 -7.58 -17.09 3.37
CA ASN A 71 -7.86 -16.59 4.71
C ASN A 71 -6.76 -15.62 5.17
N PRO A 72 -6.98 -14.85 6.27
CA PRO A 72 -6.00 -13.89 6.79
C PRO A 72 -4.65 -14.51 7.18
N GLU A 73 -4.65 -15.73 7.70
CA GLU A 73 -3.42 -16.40 8.14
C GLU A 73 -2.51 -16.76 6.94
N ALA A 74 -3.10 -17.25 5.85
CA ALA A 74 -2.39 -17.54 4.61
C ALA A 74 -1.81 -16.28 3.97
N ASP A 75 -2.57 -15.18 3.98
CA ASP A 75 -2.09 -13.89 3.46
C ASP A 75 -0.93 -13.34 4.28
N PHE A 76 -1.06 -13.35 5.61
CA PHE A 76 0.02 -12.91 6.49
C PHE A 76 1.27 -13.78 6.34
N LYS A 77 1.10 -15.12 6.19
CA LYS A 77 2.22 -16.02 5.89
C LYS A 77 2.92 -15.66 4.58
N ASN A 78 2.18 -15.28 3.54
CA ASN A 78 2.76 -14.81 2.28
C ASN A 78 3.52 -13.49 2.46
N PHE A 79 3.00 -12.58 3.29
CA PHE A 79 3.75 -11.39 3.70
C PHE A 79 5.07 -11.75 4.38
N VAL A 80 5.05 -12.62 5.40
CA VAL A 80 6.27 -13.09 6.09
C VAL A 80 7.27 -13.70 5.10
N ASN A 81 6.79 -14.47 4.12
CA ASN A 81 7.65 -15.05 3.08
C ASN A 81 8.32 -13.99 2.20
N LYS A 82 7.64 -12.88 1.88
CA LYS A 82 8.27 -11.76 1.15
C LYS A 82 9.37 -11.10 1.98
N VAL A 83 9.13 -10.93 3.28
CA VAL A 83 10.14 -10.39 4.20
C VAL A 83 11.36 -11.31 4.30
N SER A 84 11.14 -12.61 4.48
CA SER A 84 12.24 -13.57 4.69
C SER A 84 13.18 -13.74 3.50
N VAL A 85 12.75 -13.33 2.30
CA VAL A 85 13.59 -13.36 1.09
C VAL A 85 14.24 -12.01 0.76
N GLY A 86 14.10 -11.01 1.64
CA GLY A 86 14.82 -9.74 1.53
C GLY A 86 13.97 -8.53 1.14
N ALA A 87 12.69 -8.46 1.51
CA ALA A 87 12.01 -7.16 1.52
C ALA A 87 12.61 -6.28 2.62
N ASP A 88 12.92 -5.03 2.29
CA ASP A 88 13.52 -4.05 3.20
C ASP A 88 12.47 -3.13 3.86
N GLY A 89 11.26 -3.09 3.32
CA GLY A 89 10.12 -2.33 3.84
C GLY A 89 8.79 -2.81 3.23
N ALA A 90 7.68 -2.29 3.74
CA ALA A 90 6.37 -2.58 3.20
C ALA A 90 5.47 -1.35 3.14
N ILE A 91 4.62 -1.28 2.12
CA ILE A 91 3.55 -0.29 2.00
C ILE A 91 2.23 -1.05 2.04
N THR A 92 1.32 -0.63 2.91
CA THR A 92 0.01 -1.28 2.99
C THR A 92 -0.94 -0.81 1.91
N GLN A 93 -1.87 -1.67 1.50
CA GLN A 93 -3.10 -1.24 0.84
C GLN A 93 -3.85 -0.21 1.71
N PHE A 94 -4.63 0.68 1.09
CA PHE A 94 -5.42 1.65 1.83
C PHE A 94 -6.54 1.00 2.66
N PHE A 95 -6.86 1.66 3.76
CA PHE A 95 -7.90 1.31 4.72
C PHE A 95 -8.54 2.59 5.28
N PHE A 96 -9.70 2.47 5.92
CA PHE A 96 -10.43 3.63 6.49
C PHE A 96 -10.63 3.55 8.00
N GLU A 97 -10.31 2.41 8.60
CA GLU A 97 -10.27 2.21 10.05
C GLU A 97 -8.82 1.89 10.45
N PRO A 98 -8.29 2.45 11.54
CA PRO A 98 -6.90 2.23 11.93
C PRO A 98 -6.64 0.84 12.53
N GLU A 99 -7.65 0.18 13.10
CA GLU A 99 -7.51 -1.08 13.84
C GLU A 99 -6.92 -2.23 13.01
N PRO A 100 -7.32 -2.46 11.73
CA PRO A 100 -6.66 -3.45 10.87
C PRO A 100 -5.15 -3.23 10.75
N PHE A 101 -4.71 -1.98 10.61
CA PHE A 101 -3.29 -1.65 10.54
C PHE A 101 -2.57 -1.92 11.86
N PHE A 102 -3.16 -1.49 13.00
CA PHE A 102 -2.58 -1.74 14.31
C PHE A 102 -2.42 -3.24 14.60
N ASN A 103 -3.46 -4.03 14.31
CA ASN A 103 -3.41 -5.49 14.44
C ASN A 103 -2.35 -6.11 13.51
N PHE A 104 -2.20 -5.59 12.30
CA PHE A 104 -1.18 -6.06 11.36
C PHE A 104 0.24 -5.83 11.90
N VAL A 105 0.53 -4.64 12.44
CA VAL A 105 1.82 -4.32 13.05
C VAL A 105 2.08 -5.18 14.29
N GLU A 106 1.09 -5.35 15.18
CA GLU A 106 1.22 -6.22 16.36
C GLU A 106 1.52 -7.68 15.95
N ASN A 107 0.92 -8.17 14.86
CA ASN A 107 1.23 -9.50 14.33
C ASN A 107 2.66 -9.59 13.75
N CYS A 108 3.17 -8.52 13.16
CA CYS A 108 4.57 -8.44 12.72
C CYS A 108 5.53 -8.54 13.92
N GLU A 109 5.26 -7.80 14.99
CA GLU A 109 6.05 -7.84 16.23
C GLU A 109 6.06 -9.24 16.84
N LYS A 110 4.89 -9.90 16.94
CA LYS A 110 4.78 -11.30 17.42
C LYS A 110 5.58 -12.30 16.59
N LYS A 111 5.93 -11.98 15.35
CA LYS A 111 6.77 -12.80 14.46
C LYS A 111 8.21 -12.31 14.34
N ASN A 112 8.62 -11.32 15.13
CA ASN A 112 9.94 -10.68 15.06
C ASN A 112 10.25 -10.09 13.67
N ILE A 113 9.24 -9.57 12.99
CA ILE A 113 9.41 -8.84 11.73
C ILE A 113 9.70 -7.38 12.08
N SER A 114 10.90 -6.90 11.72
CA SER A 114 11.40 -5.57 12.10
C SER A 114 11.44 -4.56 10.94
N ILE A 115 11.06 -4.95 9.73
CA ILE A 115 11.04 -4.02 8.60
C ILE A 115 9.96 -2.94 8.79
N PRO A 116 10.19 -1.69 8.35
CA PRO A 116 9.17 -0.64 8.43
C PRO A 116 7.95 -0.99 7.59
N VAL A 117 6.76 -0.87 8.20
CA VAL A 117 5.46 -1.00 7.52
C VAL A 117 4.80 0.39 7.48
N VAL A 118 4.76 0.98 6.29
CA VAL A 118 4.19 2.30 6.05
C VAL A 118 2.70 2.16 5.68
N PRO A 119 1.78 2.82 6.41
CA PRO A 119 0.37 2.81 6.05
C PRO A 119 0.13 3.55 4.72
N GLY A 120 -0.52 2.86 3.79
CA GLY A 120 -1.12 3.48 2.61
C GLY A 120 -2.45 4.13 2.95
N VAL A 121 -2.66 5.36 2.52
CA VAL A 121 -3.87 6.15 2.79
C VAL A 121 -4.35 6.77 1.49
N MET A 122 -5.65 6.71 1.23
CA MET A 122 -6.24 7.29 0.03
C MET A 122 -7.16 8.48 0.36
N PRO A 123 -6.82 9.69 -0.12
CA PRO A 123 -7.73 10.83 -0.11
C PRO A 123 -9.01 10.58 -0.93
N ILE A 124 -10.16 10.98 -0.39
CA ILE A 124 -11.46 10.75 -1.02
C ILE A 124 -11.83 11.97 -1.88
N HIS A 125 -11.98 11.75 -3.18
CA HIS A 125 -12.42 12.79 -4.13
C HIS A 125 -13.62 12.37 -4.98
N ASN A 126 -13.87 11.07 -5.14
CA ASN A 126 -15.00 10.54 -5.89
C ASN A 126 -15.52 9.26 -5.24
N ALA A 127 -16.77 9.29 -4.78
CA ALA A 127 -17.36 8.19 -4.02
C ALA A 127 -17.49 6.89 -4.84
N GLU A 128 -17.90 6.99 -6.11
CA GLU A 128 -18.08 5.81 -6.97
C GLU A 128 -16.75 5.15 -7.32
N ALA A 129 -15.73 5.95 -7.63
CA ALA A 129 -14.38 5.48 -7.90
C ALA A 129 -13.77 4.82 -6.66
N LEU A 130 -13.95 5.43 -5.48
CA LEU A 130 -13.56 4.85 -4.19
C LEU A 130 -14.22 3.48 -3.97
N LEU A 131 -15.55 3.40 -4.08
CA LEU A 131 -16.29 2.15 -3.85
C LEU A 131 -15.87 1.05 -4.83
N ARG A 132 -15.62 1.40 -6.10
CA ARG A 132 -15.11 0.47 -7.11
C ARG A 132 -13.71 -0.03 -6.76
N MET A 133 -12.80 0.85 -6.37
CA MET A 133 -11.44 0.47 -6.05
C MET A 133 -11.37 -0.36 -4.76
N ALA A 134 -12.12 0.02 -3.72
CA ALA A 134 -12.20 -0.75 -2.49
C ALA A 134 -12.71 -2.19 -2.74
N LYS A 135 -13.72 -2.34 -3.61
CA LYS A 135 -14.20 -3.67 -4.02
C LYS A 135 -13.11 -4.50 -4.71
N ASN A 136 -12.34 -3.89 -5.60
CA ASN A 136 -11.27 -4.60 -6.33
C ASN A 136 -10.11 -4.99 -5.41
N CYS A 137 -9.77 -4.15 -4.43
CA CYS A 137 -8.67 -4.37 -3.50
C CYS A 137 -9.04 -5.20 -2.26
N GLY A 138 -10.33 -5.50 -2.05
CA GLY A 138 -10.82 -6.19 -0.86
C GLY A 138 -10.92 -5.31 0.40
N THR A 139 -10.70 -3.99 0.27
CA THR A 139 -10.78 -3.02 1.37
C THR A 139 -12.22 -2.86 1.85
N LYS A 140 -12.44 -2.86 3.16
CA LYS A 140 -13.75 -2.63 3.76
C LYS A 140 -14.01 -1.13 3.85
N ILE A 141 -15.20 -0.73 3.38
CA ILE A 141 -15.73 0.62 3.59
C ILE A 141 -16.71 0.55 4.75
N PRO A 142 -16.41 1.18 5.91
CA PRO A 142 -17.32 1.20 7.05
C PRO A 142 -18.69 1.79 6.67
N LEU A 143 -19.74 1.34 7.34
CA LEU A 143 -21.10 1.80 7.05
C LEU A 143 -21.24 3.31 7.23
N TRP A 144 -20.65 3.88 8.28
CA TRP A 144 -20.66 5.32 8.52
C TRP A 144 -20.02 6.10 7.36
N LEU A 145 -18.93 5.57 6.78
CA LEU A 145 -18.26 6.20 5.65
C LEU A 145 -19.16 6.10 4.42
N LYS A 146 -19.69 4.92 4.12
CA LYS A 146 -20.61 4.71 3.00
C LYS A 146 -21.84 5.62 3.06
N ASP A 147 -22.41 5.81 4.25
CA ASP A 147 -23.55 6.70 4.43
C ASP A 147 -23.16 8.17 4.34
N GLY A 148 -21.99 8.55 4.86
CA GLY A 148 -21.43 9.89 4.68
C GLY A 148 -21.24 10.24 3.21
N LEU A 149 -20.63 9.34 2.43
CA LEU A 149 -20.42 9.53 0.98
C LEU A 149 -21.74 9.76 0.22
N LYS A 150 -22.82 9.06 0.60
CA LYS A 150 -24.14 9.20 -0.04
C LYS A 150 -24.84 10.53 0.27
N ARG A 151 -24.53 11.17 1.41
CA ARG A 151 -25.18 12.42 1.83
C ARG A 151 -24.69 13.64 1.04
N HIS A 152 -23.57 13.54 0.36
CA HIS A 152 -22.93 14.65 -0.34
C HIS A 152 -23.17 14.49 -1.84
N SER A 153 -24.04 15.32 -2.41
CA SER A 153 -24.42 15.27 -3.82
C SER A 153 -23.58 16.18 -4.72
N ASN A 154 -22.85 17.14 -4.14
CA ASN A 154 -21.88 17.97 -4.86
C ASN A 154 -20.43 17.51 -4.58
N GLU A 155 -19.54 17.75 -5.54
CA GLU A 155 -18.14 17.28 -5.46
C GLU A 155 -17.34 18.03 -4.37
N GLU A 156 -17.56 19.33 -4.20
CA GLU A 156 -16.80 20.14 -3.23
C GLU A 156 -17.02 19.70 -1.78
N ASP A 157 -18.27 19.49 -1.37
CA ASP A 157 -18.59 19.07 -0.01
C ASP A 157 -18.16 17.61 0.22
N LEU A 158 -18.21 16.76 -0.80
CA LEU A 158 -17.67 15.40 -0.73
C LEU A 158 -16.15 15.41 -0.50
N VAL A 159 -15.42 16.26 -1.21
CA VAL A 159 -13.96 16.41 -1.06
C VAL A 159 -13.61 16.92 0.33
N LYS A 160 -14.31 17.96 0.84
CA LYS A 160 -14.11 18.47 2.20
C LYS A 160 -14.36 17.41 3.26
N TYR A 161 -15.49 16.70 3.16
CA TYR A 161 -15.79 15.56 4.03
C TYR A 161 -14.70 14.48 3.96
N GLY A 162 -14.22 14.17 2.75
CA GLY A 162 -13.12 13.24 2.51
C GLY A 162 -11.82 13.65 3.19
N ILE A 163 -11.44 14.93 3.08
CA ILE A 163 -10.25 15.52 3.71
C ILE A 163 -10.35 15.35 5.23
N ASP A 164 -11.49 15.69 5.84
CA ASP A 164 -11.67 15.59 7.29
C ASP A 164 -11.52 14.14 7.79
N ILE A 165 -12.17 13.20 7.11
CA ILE A 165 -12.09 11.77 7.45
C ILE A 165 -10.65 11.25 7.36
N VAL A 166 -9.97 11.56 6.26
CA VAL A 166 -8.61 11.06 6.02
C VAL A 166 -7.59 11.76 6.93
N THR A 167 -7.79 13.04 7.24
CA THR A 167 -6.98 13.76 8.25
C THR A 167 -7.06 13.07 9.59
N ASN A 168 -8.27 12.78 10.08
CA ASN A 168 -8.47 12.07 11.36
C ASN A 168 -7.81 10.69 11.37
N LEU A 169 -7.85 9.95 10.25
CA LEU A 169 -7.14 8.67 10.14
C LEU A 169 -5.62 8.86 10.24
N CYS A 170 -5.06 9.82 9.50
CA CYS A 170 -3.64 10.14 9.53
C CYS A 170 -3.18 10.55 10.93
N GLU A 171 -3.95 11.36 11.67
CA GLU A 171 -3.63 11.73 13.06
C GLU A 171 -3.54 10.50 13.97
N LYS A 172 -4.50 9.57 13.88
CA LYS A 172 -4.48 8.33 14.65
C LYS A 172 -3.24 7.48 14.32
N LEU A 173 -2.88 7.38 13.05
CA LEU A 173 -1.70 6.64 12.60
C LEU A 173 -0.39 7.30 13.10
N LEU A 174 -0.28 8.62 13.00
CA LEU A 174 0.89 9.35 13.50
C LEU A 174 1.03 9.24 15.02
N ASN A 175 -0.08 9.34 15.76
CA ASN A 175 -0.09 9.14 17.21
C ASN A 175 0.29 7.70 17.61
N PHE A 176 0.02 6.72 16.76
CA PHE A 176 0.48 5.34 16.93
C PHE A 176 1.99 5.18 16.67
N GLY A 177 2.65 6.17 16.04
CA GLY A 177 4.08 6.15 15.80
C GLY A 177 4.50 5.47 14.49
N VAL A 178 3.66 5.54 13.46
CA VAL A 178 4.03 5.00 12.13
C VAL A 178 5.27 5.70 11.56
N PRO A 179 6.12 4.99 10.79
CA PRO A 179 7.35 5.57 10.23
C PRO A 179 7.11 6.64 9.16
N GLY A 180 5.89 6.74 8.64
CA GLY A 180 5.47 7.70 7.63
C GLY A 180 4.05 7.41 7.15
N ILE A 181 3.57 8.16 6.17
CA ILE A 181 2.28 7.92 5.49
C ILE A 181 2.52 7.91 3.98
N HIS A 182 2.00 6.89 3.29
CA HIS A 182 2.03 6.81 1.83
C HIS A 182 0.67 7.22 1.26
N PHE A 183 0.61 8.32 0.51
CA PHE A 183 -0.64 8.81 -0.08
C PHE A 183 -0.87 8.26 -1.48
N TYR A 184 -1.99 7.58 -1.70
CA TYR A 184 -2.51 7.26 -3.03
C TYR A 184 -3.24 8.46 -3.63
N THR A 185 -2.49 9.35 -4.29
CA THR A 185 -3.01 10.65 -4.77
C THR A 185 -3.99 10.56 -5.93
N ILE A 186 -3.96 9.47 -6.70
CA ILE A 186 -4.78 9.28 -7.92
C ILE A 186 -4.64 10.48 -8.88
N ASN A 187 -3.40 10.98 -9.04
CA ASN A 187 -3.07 12.14 -9.86
C ASN A 187 -3.85 13.42 -9.50
N ARG A 188 -4.30 13.55 -8.24
CA ARG A 188 -4.89 14.77 -7.67
C ARG A 188 -4.09 15.19 -6.43
N ASP A 189 -3.64 16.44 -6.43
CA ASP A 189 -2.78 16.99 -5.38
C ASP A 189 -3.57 17.71 -4.27
N GLU A 190 -4.66 18.41 -4.61
CA GLU A 190 -5.43 19.25 -3.70
C GLU A 190 -5.86 18.55 -2.40
N PRO A 191 -6.50 17.36 -2.41
CA PRO A 191 -6.91 16.71 -1.17
C PRO A 191 -5.72 16.33 -0.28
N THR A 192 -4.65 15.81 -0.90
CA THR A 192 -3.43 15.41 -0.19
C THR A 192 -2.76 16.62 0.48
N ASN A 193 -2.65 17.74 -0.25
CA ASN A 193 -2.09 18.98 0.26
C ASN A 193 -2.92 19.54 1.43
N SER A 194 -4.24 19.47 1.34
CA SER A 194 -5.15 19.90 2.42
C SER A 194 -4.98 19.04 3.67
N ILE A 195 -4.89 17.71 3.51
CA ILE A 195 -4.60 16.79 4.63
C ILE A 195 -3.26 17.11 5.28
N ILE A 196 -2.18 17.26 4.49
CA ILE A 196 -0.84 17.57 5.02
C ILE A 196 -0.85 18.90 5.81
N LYS A 197 -1.54 19.93 5.30
CA LYS A 197 -1.70 21.21 6.00
C LYS A 197 -2.44 21.06 7.33
N ASN A 198 -3.52 20.29 7.35
CA ASN A 198 -4.30 20.05 8.57
C ASN A 198 -3.47 19.34 9.65
N LEU A 199 -2.63 18.39 9.25
CA LEU A 199 -1.75 17.65 10.17
C LEU A 199 -0.63 18.51 10.76
N ASN A 200 -0.43 19.74 10.26
CA ASN A 200 0.57 20.69 10.71
C ASN A 200 1.98 20.07 10.85
N LEU A 201 2.31 19.18 9.91
CA LEU A 201 3.57 18.44 9.92
C LEU A 201 4.71 19.43 9.72
N LYS A 202 5.66 19.43 10.66
CA LYS A 202 6.91 20.14 10.51
C LYS A 202 7.81 19.30 9.61
N PHE A 203 8.07 19.79 8.41
CA PHE A 203 9.14 19.24 7.59
C PHE A 203 10.43 19.89 8.07
N ASP A 204 11.33 19.09 8.64
CA ASP A 204 12.70 19.55 8.87
C ASP A 204 13.33 19.78 7.48
N ALA A 205 13.76 21.02 7.24
CA ALA A 205 14.35 21.48 5.99
C ALA A 205 15.82 21.04 5.85
#